data_AF-A0A1V3SDK1-F1
#
_entry.id   AF-A0A1V3SDK1-F1
#
_cell.length_a   1.000
_cell.length_b   1.000
_cell.length_c   1.000
_cell.angle_alpha   90.00
_cell.angle_beta   90.00
_cell.angle_gamma   90.00
#
_symmetry.space_group_name_H-M   'P 1'
#
loop_
_entity.id
_entity.type
_entity.pdbx_description
1 polymer ?
#
loop_
_entity_poly.entity_id
_entity_poly.type
_entity_poly.pdbx_seq_one_letter_code
_entity_poly.pdbx_strand_id
1 'polypeptide(L)'
;MALIALMAWLTGCKPASQNIDKRLADYQARLQACVDSMENKTRIPIMGGGEIDTSRFAFNVPHMNITDEGECGAVGFEAEFYWTGEKIVPNAPKFTGLHPTQIPPEWRVLRVGAKLGNRRLGQQCREHFDPQKCPNPNYKAPAPPLNWPEHLIVRPKAYPGLELRLQPVRDTRPTGITFFMVDWPRKDGVTPRDLHCFAMSGKVPVETMTVAELEQLDFGKRTFPCDVEYGSFDFKGGAARIKTGTEALRDIVPALKALQQYLSDSIIKED
;
A
#
# COMPACT_ATOMS: atom_id res chain seq x y z
N MET A 1 -17.46 72.96 18.36
CA MET A 1 -18.30 71.76 18.17
C MET A 1 -17.74 71.01 16.98
N ALA A 2 -17.01 69.94 17.28
CA ALA A 2 -16.34 69.08 16.31
C ALA A 2 -17.26 67.92 15.96
N LEU A 3 -17.58 67.75 14.68
CA LEU A 3 -18.14 66.49 14.17
C LEU A 3 -17.95 66.47 12.66
N ILE A 4 -17.69 65.26 12.13
CA ILE A 4 -17.51 64.89 10.72
C ILE A 4 -16.04 64.94 10.26
N ALA A 5 -15.33 63.83 10.46
CA ALA A 5 -14.71 63.05 9.37
C ALA A 5 -13.74 62.01 9.96
N LEU A 6 -14.28 61.00 10.64
CA LEU A 6 -13.54 59.77 10.95
C LEU A 6 -14.43 58.57 10.60
N MET A 7 -14.72 58.41 9.31
CA MET A 7 -15.29 57.19 8.75
C MET A 7 -14.41 56.72 7.58
N ALA A 8 -13.23 56.18 7.90
CA ALA A 8 -12.39 55.50 6.92
C ALA A 8 -11.68 54.27 7.49
N TRP A 9 -12.24 53.62 8.51
CA TRP A 9 -11.61 52.47 9.18
C TRP A 9 -12.58 51.29 9.42
N LEU A 10 -13.48 51.00 8.48
CA LEU A 10 -14.35 49.81 8.54
C LEU A 10 -14.53 49.10 7.20
N THR A 11 -13.48 49.05 6.36
CA THR A 11 -13.47 48.18 5.19
C THR A 11 -12.34 47.17 5.26
N GLY A 12 -12.68 45.97 5.71
CA GLY A 12 -12.45 44.82 4.85
C GLY A 12 -11.20 43.97 5.08
N CYS A 13 -10.76 43.74 6.31
CA CYS A 13 -10.03 42.49 6.61
C CYS A 13 -11.08 41.41 6.93
N LYS A 14 -11.67 40.79 5.89
CA LYS A 14 -12.27 39.45 6.11
C LYS A 14 -11.12 38.54 6.54
N PRO A 15 -11.17 37.91 7.72
CA PRO A 15 -10.04 37.15 8.22
C PRO A 15 -9.78 35.99 7.26
N ALA A 16 -8.52 35.75 6.92
CA ALA A 16 -8.09 34.72 5.98
C ALA A 16 -8.73 33.33 6.26
N SER A 17 -9.17 33.08 7.50
CA SER A 17 -9.95 31.90 7.89
C SER A 17 -11.26 31.74 7.11
N GLN A 18 -12.06 32.80 6.91
CA GLN A 18 -13.34 32.71 6.17
C GLN A 18 -13.14 32.33 4.70
N ASN A 19 -12.00 32.71 4.10
CA ASN A 19 -11.66 32.34 2.73
C ASN A 19 -11.15 30.90 2.63
N ILE A 20 -10.49 30.37 3.65
CA ILE A 20 -10.06 28.97 3.74
C ILE A 20 -11.29 28.07 3.90
N ASP A 21 -12.21 28.43 4.81
CA ASP A 21 -13.42 27.65 5.07
C ASP A 21 -14.31 27.58 3.82
N LYS A 22 -14.46 28.70 3.10
CA LYS A 22 -15.20 28.73 1.84
C LYS A 22 -14.54 27.86 0.76
N ARG A 23 -13.22 27.95 0.58
CA ARG A 23 -12.49 27.12 -0.39
C ARG A 23 -12.58 25.63 -0.07
N LEU A 24 -12.50 25.28 1.20
CA LEU A 24 -12.65 23.90 1.66
C LEU A 24 -14.07 23.38 1.39
N ALA A 25 -15.09 24.18 1.69
CA ALA A 25 -16.48 23.84 1.41
C ALA A 25 -16.75 23.70 -0.09
N ASP A 26 -16.25 24.63 -0.91
CA ASP A 26 -16.36 24.57 -2.37
C ASP A 26 -15.66 23.33 -2.94
N TYR A 27 -14.45 23.00 -2.44
CA TYR A 27 -13.73 21.79 -2.80
C TYR A 27 -14.49 20.51 -2.41
N GLN A 28 -15.02 20.44 -1.19
CA GLN A 28 -15.80 19.29 -0.72
C GLN A 28 -17.07 19.08 -1.53
N ALA A 29 -17.79 20.16 -1.88
CA ALA A 29 -18.98 20.07 -2.72
C ALA A 29 -18.64 19.54 -4.13
N ARG A 30 -17.56 20.04 -4.73
CA ARG A 30 -17.06 19.55 -6.03
C ARG A 30 -16.61 18.09 -5.98
N LEU A 31 -15.93 17.70 -4.91
CA LEU A 31 -15.50 16.32 -4.69
C LEU A 31 -16.70 15.38 -4.50
N GLN A 32 -17.72 15.81 -3.77
CA GLN A 32 -18.94 15.02 -3.60
C GLN A 32 -19.67 14.84 -4.95
N ALA A 33 -19.84 15.91 -5.73
CA ALA A 33 -20.41 15.81 -7.07
C ALA A 33 -19.59 14.88 -7.99
N CYS A 34 -18.26 14.89 -7.85
CA CYS A 34 -17.37 13.95 -8.54
C CYS A 34 -17.67 12.49 -8.12
N VAL A 35 -17.78 12.20 -6.81
CA VAL A 35 -18.14 10.87 -6.29
C VAL A 35 -19.52 10.43 -6.79
N ASP A 36 -20.54 11.28 -6.67
CA ASP A 36 -21.92 10.97 -7.06
C ASP A 36 -22.01 10.64 -8.56
N SER A 37 -21.23 11.34 -9.40
CA SER A 37 -21.17 11.08 -10.84
C SER A 37 -20.59 9.71 -11.20
N MET A 38 -19.99 8.99 -10.24
CA MET A 38 -19.32 7.71 -10.42
C MET A 38 -20.03 6.53 -9.75
N GLU A 39 -21.03 6.76 -8.89
CA GLU A 39 -21.63 5.74 -8.01
C GLU A 39 -22.20 4.52 -8.75
N ASN A 40 -22.64 4.70 -10.00
CA ASN A 40 -23.21 3.63 -10.84
C ASN A 40 -22.32 3.22 -12.01
N LYS A 41 -21.07 3.72 -12.06
CA LYS A 41 -20.14 3.38 -13.13
C LYS A 41 -19.30 2.19 -12.71
N THR A 42 -19.23 1.21 -13.60
CA THR A 42 -18.31 0.06 -13.45
C THR A 42 -16.90 0.40 -13.90
N ARG A 43 -16.73 1.47 -14.68
CA ARG A 43 -15.43 2.00 -15.10
C ARG A 43 -15.28 3.42 -14.61
N ILE A 44 -14.26 3.64 -13.79
CA ILE A 44 -13.98 4.95 -13.22
C ILE A 44 -12.62 5.43 -13.72
N PRO A 45 -12.50 6.65 -14.26
CA PRO A 45 -11.23 7.17 -14.75
C PRO A 45 -10.22 7.29 -13.61
N ILE A 46 -8.97 6.93 -13.87
CA ILE A 46 -7.85 7.11 -12.97
C ILE A 46 -7.20 8.46 -13.28
N MET A 47 -6.92 9.25 -12.24
CA MET A 47 -6.22 10.51 -12.41
C MET A 47 -4.82 10.25 -12.98
N GLY A 48 -4.53 10.83 -14.15
CA GLY A 48 -3.29 10.57 -14.90
C GLY A 48 -3.36 9.41 -15.91
N GLY A 49 -4.56 8.88 -16.19
CA GLY A 49 -4.86 8.03 -17.35
C GLY A 49 -5.26 6.59 -17.03
N GLY A 50 -6.07 6.01 -17.91
CA GLY A 50 -6.70 4.70 -17.76
C GLY A 50 -7.95 4.71 -16.88
N GLU A 51 -8.53 3.54 -16.66
CA GLU A 51 -9.74 3.34 -15.87
C GLU A 51 -9.57 2.15 -14.92
N ILE A 52 -10.25 2.19 -13.79
CA ILE A 52 -10.41 1.05 -12.87
C ILE A 52 -11.77 0.40 -13.08
N ASP A 53 -11.78 -0.92 -13.24
CA ASP A 53 -13.00 -1.74 -13.27
C ASP A 53 -13.48 -2.03 -11.84
N THR A 54 -14.43 -1.24 -11.34
CA THR A 54 -14.97 -1.36 -9.98
C THR A 54 -15.86 -2.57 -9.80
N SER A 55 -16.35 -3.21 -10.88
CA SER A 55 -17.14 -4.44 -10.78
C SER A 55 -16.36 -5.61 -10.17
N ARG A 56 -15.03 -5.51 -10.18
CA ARG A 56 -14.08 -6.46 -9.60
C ARG A 56 -13.76 -6.18 -8.12
N PHE A 57 -14.46 -5.24 -7.48
CA PHE A 57 -14.19 -4.86 -6.10
C PHE A 57 -15.46 -4.87 -5.24
N ALA A 58 -15.23 -4.97 -3.92
CA ALA A 58 -16.28 -4.90 -2.92
C ALA A 58 -16.78 -3.46 -2.71
N PHE A 59 -15.98 -2.46 -3.05
CA PHE A 59 -16.38 -1.06 -3.06
C PHE A 59 -17.12 -0.69 -4.35
N ASN A 60 -17.94 0.36 -4.29
CA ASN A 60 -18.58 0.94 -5.47
C ASN A 60 -17.74 2.07 -6.09
N VAL A 61 -17.21 2.96 -5.24
CA VAL A 61 -16.39 4.11 -5.65
C VAL A 61 -15.04 4.08 -4.90
N PRO A 62 -13.90 4.19 -5.60
CA PRO A 62 -12.58 4.32 -4.99
C PRO A 62 -12.39 5.71 -4.36
N HIS A 63 -11.21 5.98 -3.78
CA HIS A 63 -10.87 7.33 -3.36
C HIS A 63 -10.74 8.24 -4.58
N MET A 64 -11.57 9.28 -4.62
CA MET A 64 -11.63 10.25 -5.70
C MET A 64 -10.83 11.51 -5.35
N ASN A 65 -10.41 12.23 -6.38
CA ASN A 65 -9.85 13.57 -6.27
C ASN A 65 -10.35 14.43 -7.42
N ILE A 66 -10.29 15.76 -7.24
CA ILE A 66 -10.61 16.73 -8.28
C ILE A 66 -9.50 17.77 -8.41
N THR A 67 -9.10 18.12 -9.64
CA THR A 67 -8.16 19.21 -9.89
C THR A 67 -8.87 20.56 -9.97
N ASP A 68 -8.13 21.67 -9.92
CA ASP A 68 -8.73 23.01 -10.06
C ASP A 68 -9.35 23.23 -11.46
N GLU A 69 -8.82 22.55 -12.47
CA GLU A 69 -9.33 22.51 -13.85
C GLU A 69 -10.59 21.65 -14.01
N GLY A 70 -11.00 20.93 -12.96
CA GLY A 70 -12.22 20.13 -12.94
C GLY A 70 -12.05 18.67 -13.34
N GLU A 71 -10.82 18.18 -13.52
CA GLU A 71 -10.59 16.74 -13.76
C GLU A 71 -10.98 15.94 -12.51
N CYS A 72 -11.89 14.98 -12.66
CA CYS A 72 -12.40 14.11 -11.60
C CYS A 72 -11.96 12.67 -11.87
N GLY A 73 -11.26 12.04 -10.93
CA GLY A 73 -10.77 10.68 -11.12
C GLY A 73 -10.28 9.99 -9.85
N ALA A 74 -10.13 8.68 -9.94
CA ALA A 74 -9.64 7.84 -8.87
C ALA A 74 -8.14 8.08 -8.61
N VAL A 75 -7.77 8.17 -7.34
CA VAL A 75 -6.38 8.37 -6.87
C VAL A 75 -5.89 7.25 -5.94
N GLY A 76 -6.79 6.36 -5.51
CA GLY A 76 -6.45 5.25 -4.64
C GLY A 76 -7.68 4.46 -4.22
N PHE A 77 -7.49 3.38 -3.47
CA PHE A 77 -8.60 2.64 -2.85
C PHE A 77 -8.08 1.87 -1.64
N GLU A 78 -8.99 1.54 -0.74
CA GLU A 78 -8.80 0.51 0.27
C GLU A 78 -9.75 -0.65 -0.01
N ALA A 79 -9.22 -1.87 0.00
CA ALA A 79 -10.01 -3.07 -0.27
C ALA A 79 -9.40 -4.27 0.46
N GLU A 80 -10.26 -5.23 0.79
CA GLU A 80 -9.83 -6.51 1.33
C GLU A 80 -10.12 -7.62 0.32
N PHE A 81 -9.21 -8.59 0.27
CA PHE A 81 -9.31 -9.77 -0.58
C PHE A 81 -9.01 -11.01 0.22
N TYR A 82 -9.57 -12.14 -0.22
CA TYR A 82 -9.15 -13.46 0.18
C TYR A 82 -8.23 -14.08 -0.86
N TRP A 83 -7.12 -14.63 -0.40
CA TRP A 83 -6.39 -15.66 -1.11
C TRP A 83 -6.95 -17.03 -0.71
N THR A 84 -7.44 -17.79 -1.68
CA THR A 84 -8.10 -19.08 -1.45
C THR A 84 -7.14 -20.28 -1.48
N GLY A 85 -5.84 -20.04 -1.71
CA GLY A 85 -4.89 -21.08 -2.13
C GLY A 85 -4.76 -21.23 -3.65
N GLU A 86 -5.68 -20.65 -4.42
CA GLU A 86 -5.70 -20.73 -5.89
C GLU A 86 -5.92 -19.37 -6.55
N LYS A 87 -6.84 -18.56 -6.02
CA LYS A 87 -7.24 -17.29 -6.63
C LYS A 87 -7.48 -16.20 -5.60
N ILE A 88 -7.57 -14.98 -6.11
CA ILE A 88 -7.93 -13.78 -5.37
C ILE A 88 -9.43 -13.53 -5.52
N VAL A 89 -10.11 -13.30 -4.41
CA VAL A 89 -11.55 -13.02 -4.37
C VAL A 89 -11.77 -11.78 -3.48
N PRO A 90 -12.50 -10.75 -3.91
CA PRO A 90 -12.80 -9.62 -3.03
C PRO A 90 -13.59 -10.05 -1.79
N ASN A 91 -13.33 -9.42 -0.66
CA ASN A 91 -14.01 -9.70 0.61
C ASN A 91 -15.43 -9.11 0.61
N ALA A 92 -16.35 -9.75 -0.13
CA ALA A 92 -17.78 -9.50 -0.03
C ALA A 92 -18.59 -10.73 -0.46
N PRO A 93 -19.78 -10.97 0.15
CA PRO A 93 -20.64 -12.11 -0.17
C PRO A 93 -20.95 -12.27 -1.67
N LYS A 94 -21.08 -11.17 -2.41
CA LYS A 94 -21.34 -11.19 -3.86
C LYS A 94 -20.24 -11.88 -4.68
N PHE A 95 -19.01 -11.96 -4.17
CA PHE A 95 -17.88 -12.62 -4.83
C PHE A 95 -17.53 -13.96 -4.20
N THR A 96 -17.62 -14.05 -2.86
CA THR A 96 -17.29 -15.29 -2.16
C THR A 96 -18.39 -16.33 -2.29
N GLY A 97 -19.65 -15.90 -2.48
CA GLY A 97 -20.82 -16.77 -2.38
C GLY A 97 -21.08 -17.27 -0.95
N LEU A 98 -20.38 -16.70 0.04
CA LEU A 98 -20.34 -17.17 1.42
C LEU A 98 -20.72 -16.05 2.39
N HIS A 99 -21.41 -16.41 3.47
CA HIS A 99 -21.57 -15.52 4.61
C HIS A 99 -20.21 -15.32 5.32
N PRO A 100 -19.92 -14.16 5.95
CA PRO A 100 -18.65 -13.93 6.63
C PRO A 100 -18.26 -14.99 7.68
N THR A 101 -19.24 -15.63 8.33
CA THR A 101 -19.02 -16.70 9.31
C THR A 101 -18.70 -18.07 8.69
N GLN A 102 -18.82 -18.20 7.36
CA GLN A 102 -18.58 -19.43 6.60
C GLN A 102 -17.28 -19.38 5.79
N ILE A 103 -16.54 -18.27 5.88
CA ILE A 103 -15.25 -18.15 5.19
C ILE A 103 -14.30 -19.25 5.71
N PRO A 104 -13.73 -20.06 4.81
CA PRO A 104 -12.86 -21.15 5.25
C PRO A 104 -11.63 -20.61 5.99
N PRO A 105 -11.23 -21.24 7.11
CA PRO A 105 -10.10 -20.77 7.92
C PRO A 105 -8.75 -20.86 7.20
N GLU A 106 -8.66 -21.62 6.11
CA GLU A 106 -7.50 -21.70 5.23
C GLU A 106 -7.37 -20.52 4.25
N TRP A 107 -8.42 -19.71 4.08
CA TRP A 107 -8.33 -18.49 3.28
C TRP A 107 -7.53 -17.42 4.03
N ARG A 108 -6.78 -16.61 3.28
CA ARG A 108 -5.90 -15.58 3.84
C ARG A 108 -6.40 -14.20 3.46
N VAL A 109 -6.57 -13.34 4.46
CA VAL A 109 -7.02 -11.96 4.23
C VAL A 109 -5.82 -11.11 3.78
N LEU A 110 -5.96 -10.43 2.65
CA LEU A 110 -5.02 -9.45 2.14
C LEU A 110 -5.71 -8.09 2.12
N ARG A 111 -5.29 -7.20 3.02
CA ARG A 111 -5.78 -5.81 3.08
C ARG A 111 -4.90 -4.94 2.21
N VAL A 112 -5.50 -4.21 1.29
CA VAL A 112 -4.81 -3.45 0.26
C VAL A 112 -5.13 -1.98 0.44
N GLY A 113 -4.10 -1.18 0.68
CA GLY A 113 -4.16 0.28 0.56
C GLY A 113 -3.42 0.71 -0.70
N ALA A 114 -4.14 1.01 -1.77
CA ALA A 114 -3.58 1.33 -3.08
C ALA A 114 -3.57 2.83 -3.35
N LYS A 115 -2.52 3.27 -4.04
CA LYS A 115 -2.42 4.58 -4.68
C LYS A 115 -2.41 4.38 -6.19
N LEU A 116 -3.38 4.99 -6.85
CA LEU A 116 -3.55 4.98 -8.30
C LEU A 116 -2.91 6.22 -8.92
N GLY A 117 -2.73 6.15 -10.24
CA GLY A 117 -2.17 7.23 -11.03
C GLY A 117 -0.71 6.98 -11.39
N ASN A 118 -0.33 7.54 -12.53
CA ASN A 118 0.96 7.28 -13.15
C ASN A 118 2.07 7.86 -12.25
N ARG A 119 2.74 7.00 -11.48
CA ARG A 119 4.00 7.30 -10.77
C ARG A 119 5.15 7.62 -11.73
N ARG A 120 4.91 8.06 -12.98
CA ARG A 120 5.97 8.36 -13.94
C ARG A 120 6.94 9.39 -13.37
N LEU A 121 6.46 10.43 -12.67
CA LEU A 121 7.34 11.40 -11.98
C LEU A 121 8.05 10.82 -10.74
N GLY A 122 7.34 10.09 -9.88
CA GLY A 122 7.92 9.53 -8.65
C GLY A 122 8.82 8.29 -8.84
N GLN A 123 8.75 7.68 -10.02
CA GLN A 123 9.50 6.48 -10.41
C GLN A 123 10.63 6.83 -11.39
N GLN A 124 10.48 7.84 -12.24
CA GLN A 124 11.61 8.42 -12.99
C GLN A 124 12.74 8.83 -12.05
N CYS A 125 12.46 9.50 -10.93
CA CYS A 125 13.51 9.85 -9.96
C CYS A 125 14.12 8.64 -9.21
N ARG A 126 13.50 7.44 -9.26
CA ARG A 126 14.05 6.20 -8.66
C ARG A 126 14.82 5.34 -9.65
N GLU A 127 14.38 5.31 -10.90
CA GLU A 127 14.98 4.50 -11.97
C GLU A 127 16.09 5.29 -12.68
N HIS A 128 15.89 6.59 -12.92
CA HIS A 128 16.83 7.53 -13.56
C HIS A 128 16.81 8.89 -12.84
N PHE A 129 17.61 9.03 -11.79
CA PHE A 129 17.72 10.30 -11.05
C PHE A 129 18.30 11.40 -11.95
N ASP A 130 17.47 12.39 -12.30
CA ASP A 130 17.87 13.64 -12.96
C ASP A 130 17.93 14.75 -11.89
N PRO A 131 19.11 15.23 -11.49
CA PRO A 131 19.27 16.20 -10.41
C PRO A 131 18.60 17.55 -10.67
N GLN A 132 18.39 17.92 -11.95
CA GLN A 132 17.73 19.18 -12.33
C GLN A 132 16.20 19.06 -12.29
N LYS A 133 15.66 17.84 -12.40
CA LYS A 133 14.20 17.56 -12.41
C LYS A 133 13.69 16.92 -11.11
N CYS A 134 14.58 16.43 -10.27
CA CYS A 134 14.27 15.69 -9.04
C CYS A 134 14.96 16.30 -7.80
N PRO A 135 14.61 17.53 -7.36
CA PRO A 135 15.14 18.07 -6.13
C PRO A 135 14.53 17.34 -4.93
N ASN A 136 15.24 16.33 -4.39
CA ASN A 136 14.88 15.72 -3.11
C ASN A 136 16.08 15.68 -2.14
N PRO A 137 16.08 16.48 -1.07
CA PRO A 137 17.13 16.49 -0.05
C PRO A 137 17.12 15.29 0.91
N ASN A 138 16.17 14.36 0.79
CA ASN A 138 15.97 13.22 1.72
C ASN A 138 16.14 11.83 1.08
N TYR A 139 16.94 11.69 0.02
CA TYR A 139 17.24 10.38 -0.55
C TYR A 139 17.93 9.48 0.50
N LYS A 140 17.23 8.42 0.94
CA LYS A 140 17.77 7.45 1.90
C LYS A 140 18.68 6.44 1.18
N ALA A 141 19.68 5.99 1.94
CA ALA A 141 20.81 5.14 1.58
C ALA A 141 20.49 3.98 0.59
N PRO A 142 21.50 3.55 -0.19
CA PRO A 142 21.37 2.42 -1.12
C PRO A 142 20.78 1.18 -0.42
N ALA A 143 19.99 0.43 -1.18
CA ALA A 143 19.44 -0.86 -0.76
C ALA A 143 20.55 -1.75 -0.17
N PRO A 144 20.23 -2.62 0.80
CA PRO A 144 21.19 -3.60 1.32
C PRO A 144 21.88 -4.33 0.17
N PRO A 145 23.18 -4.67 0.31
CA PRO A 145 23.96 -5.28 -0.76
C PRO A 145 23.25 -6.51 -1.33
N LEU A 146 23.26 -6.58 -2.66
CA LEU A 146 22.66 -7.64 -3.47
C LEU A 146 23.14 -9.04 -3.02
N ASN A 147 24.41 -9.13 -2.65
CA ASN A 147 25.07 -10.33 -2.15
C ASN A 147 25.11 -10.27 -0.62
N TRP A 148 24.17 -10.94 0.04
CA TRP A 148 24.20 -11.15 1.49
C TRP A 148 25.09 -12.37 1.80
N PRO A 149 25.94 -12.34 2.84
CA PRO A 149 26.76 -13.51 3.18
C PRO A 149 25.87 -14.71 3.51
N GLU A 150 26.12 -15.85 2.85
CA GLU A 150 25.28 -17.06 2.96
C GLU A 150 25.10 -17.53 4.41
N HIS A 151 26.15 -17.44 5.23
CA HIS A 151 26.09 -17.81 6.65
C HIS A 151 25.25 -16.87 7.52
N LEU A 152 24.80 -15.72 6.99
CA LEU A 152 23.87 -14.78 7.62
C LEU A 152 22.45 -14.87 7.02
N ILE A 153 22.21 -15.84 6.16
CA ILE A 153 20.90 -16.15 5.59
C ILE A 153 20.31 -17.31 6.37
N VAL A 154 19.11 -17.11 6.91
CA VAL A 154 18.32 -18.18 7.52
C VAL A 154 17.12 -18.46 6.63
N ARG A 155 16.82 -19.75 6.41
CA ARG A 155 15.69 -20.20 5.59
C ARG A 155 14.69 -20.94 6.48
N PRO A 156 13.66 -20.27 7.00
CA PRO A 156 12.69 -20.91 7.89
C PRO A 156 11.96 -22.06 7.19
N LYS A 157 11.95 -23.25 7.80
CA LYS A 157 11.31 -24.45 7.22
C LYS A 157 9.80 -24.29 7.04
N ALA A 158 9.17 -23.47 7.88
CA ALA A 158 7.74 -23.20 7.81
C ALA A 158 7.34 -22.28 6.64
N TYR A 159 8.30 -21.55 6.03
CA TYR A 159 8.03 -20.54 5.01
C TYR A 159 8.92 -20.72 3.78
N PRO A 160 8.62 -21.71 2.93
CA PRO A 160 9.34 -21.89 1.67
C PRO A 160 9.32 -20.62 0.82
N GLY A 161 10.47 -20.28 0.22
CA GLY A 161 10.63 -19.09 -0.62
C GLY A 161 10.85 -17.77 0.13
N LEU A 162 10.88 -17.81 1.48
CA LEU A 162 11.26 -16.68 2.32
C LEU A 162 12.63 -16.89 2.96
N GLU A 163 13.40 -15.81 3.03
CA GLU A 163 14.67 -15.76 3.75
C GLU A 163 14.65 -14.70 4.84
N LEU A 164 15.34 -14.97 5.95
CA LEU A 164 15.71 -13.96 6.94
C LEU A 164 17.17 -13.59 6.70
N ARG A 165 17.43 -12.29 6.60
CA ARG A 165 18.81 -11.78 6.49
C ARG A 165 19.20 -11.20 7.83
N LEU A 166 20.05 -11.93 8.55
CA LEU A 166 20.56 -11.48 9.84
C LEU A 166 21.42 -10.25 9.59
N GLN A 167 21.00 -9.12 10.16
CA GLN A 167 21.83 -7.92 10.14
C GLN A 167 23.10 -8.20 10.93
N PRO A 168 24.28 -7.78 10.43
CA PRO A 168 25.46 -7.71 11.27
C PRO A 168 25.23 -6.63 12.33
N VAL A 169 24.64 -7.08 13.46
CA VAL A 169 24.49 -6.43 14.76
C VAL A 169 24.57 -4.90 14.72
N ARG A 170 23.45 -4.22 14.43
CA ARG A 170 23.38 -2.75 14.65
C ARG A 170 22.01 -2.13 14.91
N ASP A 171 20.92 -2.89 14.91
CA ASP A 171 19.64 -2.34 15.36
C ASP A 171 19.38 -2.72 16.82
N THR A 172 19.39 -1.73 17.70
CA THR A 172 19.15 -1.92 19.14
C THR A 172 17.67 -2.15 19.48
N ARG A 173 16.79 -2.05 18.47
CA ARG A 173 15.34 -2.19 18.63
C ARG A 173 14.71 -2.85 17.40
N PRO A 174 14.95 -4.14 17.12
CA PRO A 174 14.12 -4.84 16.14
C PRO A 174 12.69 -4.85 16.68
N THR A 175 11.82 -4.02 16.10
CA THR A 175 10.37 -4.03 16.37
C THR A 175 9.65 -5.11 15.58
N GLY A 176 10.39 -5.94 14.85
CA GLY A 176 9.86 -6.97 13.97
C GLY A 176 10.96 -7.72 13.21
N ILE A 177 10.52 -8.55 12.27
CA ILE A 177 11.36 -9.39 11.42
C ILE A 177 11.12 -9.02 9.97
N THR A 178 12.18 -8.96 9.18
CA THR A 178 12.08 -8.75 7.74
C THR A 178 12.32 -10.07 7.03
N PHE A 179 11.34 -10.51 6.24
CA PHE A 179 11.48 -11.63 5.32
C PHE A 179 11.74 -11.11 3.91
N PHE A 180 12.59 -11.82 3.18
CA PHE A 180 12.95 -11.54 1.80
C PHE A 180 12.38 -12.63 0.90
N MET A 181 11.60 -12.24 -0.10
CA MET A 181 11.07 -13.09 -1.15
C MET A 181 12.12 -13.21 -2.27
N VAL A 182 12.80 -14.34 -2.32
CA VAL A 182 13.88 -14.58 -3.30
C VAL A 182 13.34 -15.05 -4.65
N ASP A 183 12.25 -15.81 -4.66
CA ASP A 183 11.63 -16.35 -5.88
C ASP A 183 10.68 -15.35 -6.59
N TRP A 184 10.70 -14.10 -6.13
CA TRP A 184 9.94 -13.01 -6.72
C TRP A 184 10.67 -11.67 -6.51
N PRO A 185 11.73 -11.42 -7.28
CA PRO A 185 12.46 -10.16 -7.19
C PRO A 185 11.63 -8.98 -7.73
N ARG A 186 12.17 -7.78 -7.53
CA ARG A 186 11.68 -6.55 -8.17
C ARG A 186 11.93 -6.62 -9.68
N LYS A 187 11.46 -5.60 -10.41
CA LYS A 187 11.59 -5.53 -11.89
C LYS A 187 13.04 -5.52 -12.38
N ASP A 188 13.99 -5.12 -11.54
CA ASP A 188 15.42 -5.21 -11.85
C ASP A 188 15.91 -6.66 -11.96
N GLY A 189 15.11 -7.64 -11.55
CA GLY A 189 15.41 -9.06 -11.61
C GLY A 189 16.39 -9.52 -10.53
N VAL A 190 16.87 -8.62 -9.66
CA VAL A 190 17.94 -8.94 -8.70
C VAL A 190 17.65 -8.49 -7.27
N THR A 191 16.93 -7.38 -7.07
CA THR A 191 16.60 -6.93 -5.72
C THR A 191 15.43 -7.76 -5.19
N PRO A 192 15.58 -8.52 -4.08
CA PRO A 192 14.47 -9.25 -3.49
C PRO A 192 13.38 -8.28 -3.01
N ARG A 193 12.13 -8.74 -3.02
CA ARG A 193 11.04 -8.03 -2.37
C ARG A 193 11.07 -8.39 -0.87
N ASP A 194 10.79 -7.42 -0.02
CA ASP A 194 10.88 -7.56 1.43
C ASP A 194 9.52 -7.31 2.08
N LEU A 195 9.15 -8.12 3.07
CA LEU A 195 7.96 -7.95 3.91
C LEU A 195 8.37 -7.88 5.38
N HIS A 196 7.67 -7.05 6.14
CA HIS A 196 7.94 -6.83 7.56
C HIS A 196 6.86 -7.49 8.41
N CYS A 197 7.27 -8.17 9.45
CA CYS A 197 6.43 -8.81 10.46
C CYS A 197 6.62 -8.02 11.76
N PHE A 198 5.68 -7.12 12.07
CA PHE A 198 5.72 -6.26 13.26
C PHE A 198 5.09 -7.00 14.44
N ALA A 199 5.88 -7.27 15.47
CA ALA A 199 5.42 -8.09 16.60
C ALA A 199 4.30 -7.39 17.37
N MET A 200 3.16 -8.08 17.56
CA MET A 200 1.97 -7.47 18.20
C MET A 200 2.09 -7.33 19.72
N SER A 201 2.94 -8.13 20.38
CA SER A 201 2.96 -8.26 21.85
C SER A 201 4.34 -8.05 22.50
N GLY A 202 5.22 -7.29 21.87
CA GLY A 202 6.58 -7.01 22.37
C GLY A 202 7.68 -7.60 21.49
N LYS A 203 8.95 -7.36 21.84
CA LYS A 203 10.11 -7.80 21.04
C LYS A 203 10.10 -9.33 20.90
N VAL A 204 10.15 -9.83 19.67
CA VAL A 204 10.53 -11.24 19.43
C VAL A 204 12.05 -11.28 19.66
N PRO A 205 12.55 -12.14 20.57
CA PRO A 205 13.97 -12.17 20.91
C PRO A 205 14.79 -12.89 19.82
N VAL A 206 14.61 -12.47 18.57
CA VAL A 206 15.32 -12.99 17.40
C VAL A 206 16.82 -12.80 17.58
N GLU A 207 17.21 -11.72 18.25
CA GLU A 207 18.61 -11.42 18.57
C GLU A 207 19.26 -12.43 19.51
N THR A 208 18.49 -13.21 20.26
CA THR A 208 19.03 -14.25 21.16
C THR A 208 18.88 -15.66 20.61
N MET A 209 18.19 -15.84 19.48
CA MET A 209 17.97 -17.14 18.87
C MET A 209 19.18 -17.56 18.04
N THR A 210 19.54 -18.84 18.13
CA THR A 210 20.49 -19.50 17.24
C THR A 210 19.92 -19.63 15.82
N VAL A 211 20.78 -19.83 14.83
CA VAL A 211 20.37 -20.11 13.45
C VAL A 211 19.38 -21.29 13.40
N ALA A 212 19.66 -22.37 14.13
CA ALA A 212 18.78 -23.54 14.17
C ALA A 212 17.38 -23.23 14.73
N GLU A 213 17.29 -22.39 15.76
CA GLU A 213 16.01 -21.93 16.31
C GLU A 213 15.25 -21.05 15.32
N LEU A 214 15.95 -20.16 14.62
CA LEU A 214 15.36 -19.31 13.58
C LEU A 214 14.89 -20.11 12.36
N GLU A 215 15.56 -21.20 12.01
CA GLU A 215 15.10 -22.12 10.96
C GLU A 215 13.83 -22.88 11.34
N GLN A 216 13.56 -23.07 12.64
CA GLN A 216 12.33 -23.72 13.15
C GLN A 216 11.20 -22.73 13.46
N LEU A 217 11.41 -21.44 13.20
CA LEU A 217 10.46 -20.38 13.52
C LEU A 217 9.16 -20.52 12.73
N ASP A 218 8.03 -20.59 13.44
CA ASP A 218 6.68 -20.74 12.88
C ASP A 218 5.66 -19.82 13.61
N PHE A 219 5.52 -18.60 13.11
CA PHE A 219 4.48 -17.63 13.47
C PHE A 219 3.04 -18.13 13.25
N GLY A 220 2.83 -19.17 12.42
CA GLY A 220 1.51 -19.74 12.17
C GLY A 220 0.96 -20.53 13.37
N LYS A 221 1.82 -20.96 14.29
CA LYS A 221 1.45 -21.70 15.51
C LYS A 221 1.20 -20.80 16.74
N ARG A 222 1.01 -19.48 16.52
CA ARG A 222 0.65 -18.47 17.53
C ARG A 222 1.67 -18.19 18.63
N THR A 223 2.88 -18.77 18.59
CA THR A 223 3.91 -18.46 19.58
C THR A 223 4.33 -16.99 19.53
N PHE A 224 4.23 -16.36 18.35
CA PHE A 224 4.47 -14.94 18.15
C PHE A 224 3.49 -14.41 17.08
N PRO A 225 2.35 -13.78 17.41
CA PRO A 225 1.53 -13.12 16.41
C PRO A 225 2.22 -11.81 15.94
N CYS A 226 2.16 -11.52 14.65
CA CYS A 226 2.66 -10.27 14.08
C CYS A 226 1.74 -9.75 12.97
N ASP A 227 1.75 -8.43 12.78
CA ASP A 227 1.15 -7.80 11.62
C ASP A 227 2.16 -7.86 10.47
N VAL A 228 1.79 -8.56 9.41
CA VAL A 228 2.61 -8.68 8.21
C VAL A 228 2.28 -7.56 7.25
N GLU A 229 3.31 -6.89 6.77
CA GLU A 229 3.19 -5.77 5.87
C GLU A 229 4.16 -5.86 4.70
N TYR A 230 3.63 -5.57 3.52
CA TYR A 230 4.41 -5.39 2.31
C TYR A 230 4.20 -3.98 1.74
N GLY A 231 5.22 -3.12 1.85
CA GLY A 231 5.12 -1.70 1.49
C GLY A 231 5.49 -1.34 0.05
N SER A 232 6.15 -2.25 -0.67
CA SER A 232 6.70 -2.01 -2.01
C SER A 232 5.96 -2.78 -3.10
N PHE A 233 4.64 -2.93 -2.98
CA PHE A 233 3.82 -3.65 -3.95
C PHE A 233 3.50 -2.76 -5.16
N ASP A 234 3.82 -3.21 -6.36
CA ASP A 234 3.54 -2.51 -7.61
C ASP A 234 2.61 -3.35 -8.51
N PHE A 235 1.74 -2.69 -9.25
CA PHE A 235 0.82 -3.31 -10.21
C PHE A 235 0.58 -2.34 -11.38
N LYS A 236 -0.07 -2.79 -12.47
CA LYS A 236 -0.43 -1.90 -13.58
C LYS A 236 -1.33 -0.77 -13.04
N GLY A 237 -0.96 0.49 -13.26
CA GLY A 237 -1.77 1.65 -12.87
C GLY A 237 -1.55 2.18 -11.45
N GLY A 238 -0.65 1.59 -10.66
CA GLY A 238 -0.39 2.10 -9.31
C GLY A 238 0.59 1.29 -8.46
N ALA A 239 0.52 1.52 -7.16
CA ALA A 239 1.26 0.78 -6.15
C ALA A 239 0.42 0.66 -4.87
N ALA A 240 0.69 -0.35 -4.05
CA ALA A 240 -0.05 -0.61 -2.84
C ALA A 240 0.85 -0.91 -1.64
N ARG A 241 0.25 -0.79 -0.47
CA ARG A 241 0.69 -1.44 0.76
C ARG A 241 -0.26 -2.59 1.04
N ILE A 242 0.29 -3.76 1.30
CA ILE A 242 -0.49 -4.96 1.65
C ILE A 242 -0.29 -5.24 3.14
N LYS A 243 -1.37 -5.49 3.87
CA LYS A 243 -1.35 -5.95 5.26
C LYS A 243 -2.06 -7.28 5.38
N THR A 244 -1.51 -8.20 6.16
CA THR A 244 -2.07 -9.54 6.38
C THR A 244 -1.62 -10.11 7.73
N GLY A 245 -2.19 -11.23 8.15
CA GLY A 245 -1.77 -11.95 9.36
C GLY A 245 -0.63 -12.95 9.07
N THR A 246 -0.07 -13.52 10.13
CA THR A 246 1.04 -14.49 10.05
C THR A 246 0.66 -15.78 9.34
N GLU A 247 -0.62 -16.14 9.36
CA GLU A 247 -1.17 -17.31 8.67
C GLU A 247 -0.92 -17.27 7.15
N ALA A 248 -0.77 -16.08 6.56
CA ALA A 248 -0.53 -15.92 5.14
C ALA A 248 0.93 -16.16 4.74
N LEU A 249 1.89 -16.12 5.68
CA LEU A 249 3.33 -16.19 5.39
C LEU A 249 3.74 -17.44 4.60
N ARG A 250 3.08 -18.57 4.83
CA ARG A 250 3.40 -19.84 4.15
C ARG A 250 3.16 -19.78 2.64
N ASP A 251 2.14 -19.04 2.23
CA ASP A 251 1.69 -18.95 0.85
C ASP A 251 1.73 -17.50 0.33
N ILE A 252 2.52 -16.64 0.98
CA ILE A 252 2.48 -15.20 0.74
C ILE A 252 2.98 -14.84 -0.67
N VAL A 253 4.01 -15.54 -1.15
CA VAL A 253 4.58 -15.29 -2.48
C VAL A 253 3.56 -15.57 -3.59
N PRO A 254 2.95 -16.77 -3.70
CA PRO A 254 1.93 -17.01 -4.71
C PRO A 254 0.70 -16.11 -4.52
N ALA A 255 0.28 -15.84 -3.27
CA ALA A 255 -0.85 -14.95 -3.00
C ALA A 255 -0.61 -13.52 -3.52
N LEU A 256 0.58 -12.95 -3.28
CA LEU A 256 0.91 -11.61 -3.75
C LEU A 256 1.10 -11.54 -5.27
N LYS A 257 1.65 -12.59 -5.91
CA LYS A 257 1.69 -12.69 -7.38
C LYS A 257 0.29 -12.69 -7.97
N ALA A 258 -0.61 -13.51 -7.43
CA ALA A 258 -2.00 -13.57 -7.86
C ALA A 258 -2.72 -12.22 -7.64
N LEU A 259 -2.46 -11.55 -6.51
CA LEU A 259 -3.00 -10.21 -6.24
C LEU A 259 -2.47 -9.17 -7.22
N GLN A 260 -1.18 -9.23 -7.58
CA GLN A 260 -0.57 -8.30 -8.52
C GLN A 260 -1.24 -8.44 -9.89
N GLN A 261 -1.45 -9.68 -10.33
CA GLN A 261 -2.16 -9.97 -11.58
C GLN A 261 -3.60 -9.48 -11.51
N TYR A 262 -4.34 -9.82 -10.44
CA TYR A 262 -5.74 -9.42 -10.25
C TYR A 262 -5.91 -7.89 -10.32
N LEU A 263 -5.09 -7.15 -9.58
CA LEU A 263 -5.14 -5.69 -9.56
C LEU A 263 -4.72 -5.10 -10.90
N SER A 264 -3.72 -5.68 -11.56
CA SER A 264 -3.28 -5.23 -12.88
C SER A 264 -4.36 -5.42 -13.95
N ASP A 265 -5.06 -6.54 -13.92
CA ASP A 265 -6.16 -6.85 -14.84
C ASP A 265 -7.42 -6.05 -14.55
N SER A 266 -7.50 -5.43 -13.37
CA SER A 266 -8.57 -4.51 -13.02
C SER A 266 -8.32 -3.09 -13.56
N ILE A 267 -7.15 -2.83 -14.15
CA ILE A 267 -6.83 -1.55 -14.79
C ILE A 267 -6.93 -1.67 -16.32
N ILE A 268 -7.87 -0.92 -16.87
CA ILE A 268 -8.09 -0.77 -18.31
C ILE A 268 -7.25 0.43 -18.76
N LYS A 269 -6.43 0.25 -19.80
CA LYS A 269 -5.77 1.37 -20.47
C LYS A 269 -6.50 1.58 -21.78
N GLU A 270 -6.71 2.84 -22.15
CA GLU A 270 -6.92 3.18 -23.55
C GLU A 270 -5.57 2.98 -24.26
N ASP A 271 -5.61 2.25 -25.38
CA ASP A 271 -4.44 2.01 -26.24
C ASP A 271 -3.92 3.31 -26.88
#